data_AF-A0A6H5GM34-F1
#
_entry.id   AF-A0A6H5GM34-F1
#
_cell.length_a   1.000
_cell.length_b   1.000
_cell.length_c   1.000
_cell.angle_alpha   90.00
_cell.angle_beta   90.00
_cell.angle_gamma   90.00
#
_symmetry.space_group_name_H-M   'P 1'
#
loop_
_entity.id
_entity.type
_entity.pdbx_description
1 polymer ?
#
loop_
_entity_poly.entity_id
_entity_poly.type
_entity_poly.pdbx_seq_one_letter_code
_entity_poly.pdbx_strand_id
1 'polypeptide(L)' 'VLTGCSPAWIPVTGGQIPDHALQAGQSETGEPLYIGRAQHNDTVTVGKVIFPVI' A
#
# COMPACT_ATOMS: atom_id res chain seq x y z
N VAL A 1 -2.96 0.72 15.60
CA VAL A 1 -1.64 0.05 15.68
C VAL A 1 -1.82 -1.40 15.26
N LEU A 2 -1.01 -1.91 14.34
CA LEU A 2 -1.04 -3.33 13.97
C LEU A 2 -0.35 -4.15 15.08
N THR A 3 -1.04 -5.15 15.61
CA THR A 3 -0.50 -6.07 16.64
C THR A 3 -0.90 -7.50 16.26
N GLY A 4 -0.03 -8.47 16.57
CA GLY A 4 -0.32 -9.89 16.28
C GLY A 4 -0.12 -10.32 14.81
N CYS A 5 0.60 -9.55 14.00
CA CYS A 5 0.96 -9.93 12.63
C CYS A 5 2.46 -9.70 12.35
N SER A 6 2.99 -10.39 11.35
CA SER A 6 4.39 -10.28 10.88
C SER A 6 4.44 -9.72 9.45
N PRO A 7 4.24 -8.40 9.26
CA PRO A 7 4.17 -7.81 7.93
C PRO A 7 5.55 -7.71 7.28
N ALA A 8 5.58 -7.78 5.95
CA ALA A 8 6.76 -7.54 5.13
C ALA A 8 6.44 -6.54 4.01
N TRP A 9 7.45 -5.75 3.63
CA TRP A 9 7.37 -4.88 2.47
C TRP A 9 7.72 -5.68 1.22
N ILE A 10 6.76 -5.82 0.31
CA ILE A 10 6.95 -6.53 -0.96
C ILE A 10 7.20 -5.48 -2.07
N PRO A 11 8.34 -5.52 -2.77
CA PRO A 11 8.60 -4.63 -3.90
C PRO A 11 7.58 -4.88 -5.02
N VAL A 12 6.96 -3.81 -5.51
CA VAL A 12 6.01 -3.84 -6.63
C VAL A 12 6.20 -2.61 -7.52
N THR A 13 5.72 -2.70 -8.76
CA THR A 13 5.70 -1.60 -9.73
C THR A 13 4.32 -1.43 -10.34
N GLY A 14 4.01 -0.26 -10.89
CA GLY A 14 2.79 -0.06 -11.70
C GLY A 14 1.46 -0.22 -10.94
N GLY A 15 1.45 0.01 -9.63
CA GLY A 15 0.23 -0.12 -8.82
C GLY A 15 -0.20 -1.57 -8.56
N GLN A 16 0.62 -2.57 -8.91
CA GLN A 16 0.36 -3.95 -8.56
C GLN A 16 0.27 -4.12 -7.03
N ILE A 17 -0.83 -4.66 -6.55
CA ILE A 17 -1.03 -4.96 -5.14
C ILE A 17 -0.75 -6.45 -4.92
N PRO A 18 0.20 -6.82 -4.04
CA PRO A 18 0.45 -8.23 -3.71
C PRO A 18 -0.77 -8.89 -3.08
N ASP A 19 -0.89 -10.20 -3.25
CA ASP A 19 -1.87 -10.99 -2.52
C ASP A 19 -1.68 -10.79 -1.02
N HIS A 20 -2.81 -10.72 -0.29
CA HIS A 20 -2.86 -10.50 1.15
C HIS A 20 -2.27 -9.16 1.63
N ALA A 21 -2.10 -8.17 0.75
CA ALA A 21 -1.79 -6.81 1.18
C ALA A 21 -2.84 -6.32 2.21
N LEU A 22 -2.36 -5.71 3.30
CA LEU A 22 -3.23 -5.22 4.36
C LEU A 22 -3.97 -3.97 3.85
N GLN A 23 -5.29 -4.08 3.67
CA GLN A 23 -6.13 -2.91 3.43
C GLN A 23 -6.11 -2.01 4.66
N ALA A 24 -5.70 -0.76 4.48
CA ALA A 24 -5.54 0.21 5.54
C ALA A 24 -6.68 1.25 5.59
N GLY A 25 -7.56 1.25 4.59
CA GLY A 25 -8.73 2.10 4.54
C GLY A 25 -9.47 2.01 3.22
N GLN A 26 -10.26 3.04 2.93
CA GLN A 26 -11.02 3.21 1.70
C GLN A 26 -11.01 4.68 1.27
N SER A 27 -11.14 4.94 -0.02
CA SER A 27 -11.32 6.29 -0.57
C SER A 27 -12.72 6.84 -0.26
N GLU A 28 -12.96 8.10 -0.65
CA GLU A 28 -14.29 8.73 -0.54
C GLU A 28 -15.35 8.02 -1.41
N THR A 29 -14.93 7.40 -2.50
CA THR A 29 -15.75 6.61 -3.43
C THR A 29 -15.78 5.12 -3.09
N GLY A 30 -15.07 4.69 -2.04
CA GLY A 30 -15.11 3.34 -1.50
C GLY A 30 -14.07 2.37 -2.06
N GLU A 31 -13.13 2.80 -2.91
CA GLU A 31 -12.06 1.91 -3.36
C GLU A 31 -11.09 1.58 -2.20
N PRO A 32 -10.59 0.34 -2.10
CA PRO A 32 -9.65 -0.04 -1.06
C PRO A 32 -8.32 0.71 -1.20
N LEU A 33 -7.80 1.15 -0.05
CA LEU A 33 -6.50 1.81 0.04
C LEU A 33 -5.50 0.94 0.80
N TYR A 34 -4.28 0.90 0.28
CA TYR A 34 -3.14 0.18 0.83
C TYR A 34 -2.01 1.13 1.20
N ILE A 35 -1.10 0.66 2.06
CA ILE A 35 0.10 1.42 2.42
C ILE A 35 1.24 1.00 1.51
N GLY A 36 1.81 1.97 0.81
CA GLY A 36 3.03 1.81 0.01
C GLY A 36 4.16 2.67 0.55
N ARG A 37 5.38 2.38 0.08
CA ARG A 37 6.54 3.25 0.28
C ARG A 37 7.39 3.28 -0.98
N ALA A 38 8.00 4.43 -1.24
CA ALA A 38 8.89 4.63 -2.39
C ALA A 38 10.07 5.53 -2.01
N GLN A 39 11.16 5.43 -2.78
CA GLN A 39 12.27 6.37 -2.68
C GLN A 39 11.85 7.70 -3.32
N HIS A 40 11.99 8.80 -2.59
CA HIS A 40 11.73 10.15 -3.05
C HIS A 40 12.68 11.11 -2.33
N ASN A 41 13.48 11.87 -3.09
CA ASN A 41 14.47 12.83 -2.58
C ASN A 41 15.35 12.23 -1.46
N ASP A 42 16.00 11.11 -1.75
CA ASP A 42 16.89 10.38 -0.83
C ASP A 42 16.21 9.86 0.46
N THR A 43 14.88 9.88 0.52
CA THR A 43 14.11 9.36 1.65
C THR A 43 13.15 8.27 1.22
N VAL A 44 12.85 7.36 2.15
CA VAL A 44 11.74 6.42 1.99
C VAL A 44 10.47 7.11 2.46
N THR A 45 9.63 7.51 1.51
CA THR A 45 8.36 8.17 1.78
C THR A 45 7.22 7.15 1.77
N VAL A 46 6.38 7.19 2.80
CA VAL A 46 5.16 6.36 2.91
C VAL A 46 3.97 7.10 2.31
N GLY A 47 3.09 6.37 1.63
CA GLY A 47 1.88 6.94 1.02
C GLY A 47 0.75 5.93 0.86
N LYS A 48 -0.35 6.39 0.26
CA LYS A 48 -1.48 5.56 -0.12
C LYS A 48 -1.27 4.99 -1.52
N VAL A 49 -1.65 3.73 -1.72
CA VAL A 49 -1.69 3.07 -3.02
C VAL A 49 -3.12 2.59 -3.25
N ILE A 50 -3.65 2.85 -4.44
CA ILE A 50 -4.95 2.38 -4.89
C ILE A 50 -4.76 1.20 -5.84
N PHE A 51 -5.66 0.21 -5.78
CA PHE A 51 -5.69 -0.84 -6.79
C PHE A 51 -6.09 -0.21 -8.14
N PRO A 52 -5.28 -0.32 -9.20
CA PRO A 52 -5.66 0.18 -10.50
C PRO A 52 -6.86 -0.65 -11.01
N VAL A 53 -7.98 0.01 -11.27
CA VAL A 53 -9.04 -0.59 -12.10
C VAL A 53 -8.47 -0.66 -13.52
N ILE A 54 -8.26 -1.88 -14.01
CA ILE A 54 -7.85 -2.16 -15.39
C ILE A 54 -8.97 -1.82 -16.38
#